data_AF-A0A0F2LCF6-F1
#
_entry.id   AF-A0A0F2LCF6-F1
#
_cell.length_a   1.000
_cell.length_b   1.000
_cell.length_c   1.000
_cell.angle_alpha   90.00
_cell.angle_beta   90.00
_cell.angle_gamma   90.00
#
_symmetry.space_group_name_H-M   'P 1'
#
loop_
_entity.id
_entity.type
_entity.pdbx_description
1 polymer ?
#
loop_
_entity_poly.entity_id
_entity_poly.type
_entity_poly.pdbx_seq_one_letter_code
_entity_poly.pdbx_strand_id
1 'polypeptide(L)'
;MKARLYDADRKEWVEVEAEGDLPLPELENLLKSKGIIRRNETVVYGLFDGARVVYHSAATLKQLLDWAERKNMPAAFTRTELYVQ
;
A
#
# COMPACT_ATOMS: atom_id res chain seq x y z
N MET A 1 12.10 -6.04 -6.94
CA MET A 1 12.60 -5.52 -5.64
C MET A 1 11.70 -6.03 -4.51
N LYS A 2 12.25 -6.22 -3.30
CA LYS A 2 11.44 -6.52 -2.12
C LYS A 2 10.93 -5.21 -1.52
N ALA A 3 9.61 -5.09 -1.40
CA ALA A 3 8.95 -3.97 -0.74
C ALA A 3 8.26 -4.45 0.52
N ARG A 4 8.35 -3.64 1.56
CA ARG A 4 7.71 -3.88 2.85
C ARG A 4 6.67 -2.78 3.09
N LEU A 5 5.41 -3.19 3.19
CA LEU A 5 4.25 -2.31 3.37
C LEU A 5 3.60 -2.63 4.72
N TYR A 6 3.14 -1.60 5.42
CA TYR A 6 2.35 -1.76 6.63
C TYR A 6 0.86 -1.82 6.29
N ASP A 7 0.22 -2.91 6.69
CA ASP A 7 -1.23 -3.05 6.64
C ASP A 7 -1.84 -2.35 7.86
N ALA A 8 -2.41 -1.17 7.65
CA ALA A 8 -2.91 -0.35 8.76
C ALA A 8 -4.16 -0.93 9.43
N ASP A 9 -4.98 -1.70 8.69
CA ASP A 9 -6.22 -2.27 9.24
C ASP A 9 -5.91 -3.49 10.11
N ARG A 10 -4.97 -4.34 9.65
CA ARG A 10 -4.57 -5.56 10.36
C ARG A 10 -3.38 -5.38 11.29
N LYS A 11 -2.74 -4.22 11.25
CA LYS A 11 -1.56 -3.85 12.06
C LYS A 11 -0.38 -4.79 11.87
N GLU A 12 -0.17 -5.27 10.65
CA GLU A 12 0.88 -6.23 10.31
C GLU A 12 1.76 -5.75 9.15
N TRP A 13 2.94 -6.35 9.02
CA TRP A 13 3.84 -6.08 7.91
C TRP A 13 3.61 -7.08 6.78
N VAL A 14 3.49 -6.54 5.57
CA VAL A 14 3.33 -7.30 4.34
C VAL A 14 4.58 -7.13 3.50
N GLU A 15 5.17 -8.25 3.08
CA GLU A 15 6.28 -8.25 2.14
C GLU A 15 5.79 -8.68 0.75
N VAL A 16 6.15 -7.90 -0.26
CA VAL A 16 5.86 -8.20 -1.65
C VAL A 16 7.09 -8.04 -2.51
N GLU A 17 7.23 -8.90 -3.51
CA GLU A 17 8.21 -8.76 -4.56
C GLU A 17 7.52 -8.20 -5.80
N ALA A 18 8.00 -7.04 -6.26
CA ALA A 18 7.43 -6.27 -7.36
C ALA A 18 8.50 -5.40 -8.02
N GLU A 19 8.26 -4.94 -9.24
CA GLU A 19 9.11 -3.95 -9.90
C GLU A 19 8.88 -2.55 -9.28
N GLY A 20 9.89 -1.69 -9.28
CA GLY A 20 9.81 -0.39 -8.61
C GLY A 20 8.90 0.61 -9.34
N ASP A 21 8.85 0.52 -10.66
CA ASP A 21 7.95 1.28 -11.54
C ASP A 21 6.52 0.72 -11.57
N LEU A 22 6.24 -0.38 -10.88
CA LEU A 22 4.89 -0.95 -10.78
C LEU A 22 3.88 0.12 -10.32
N PRO A 23 2.85 0.42 -11.12
CA PRO A 23 1.80 1.36 -10.74
C PRO A 23 1.03 0.86 -9.50
N LEU A 24 0.61 1.78 -8.62
CA LEU A 24 -0.15 1.40 -7.42
C LEU A 24 -1.45 0.63 -7.70
N PRO A 25 -2.22 0.90 -8.77
CA PRO A 25 -3.37 0.07 -9.13
C PRO A 25 -2.99 -1.38 -9.48
N GLU A 26 -1.83 -1.58 -10.09
CA GLU A 26 -1.32 -2.93 -10.40
C GLU A 26 -0.78 -3.63 -9.15
N LEU A 27 -0.17 -2.87 -8.23
CA LEU A 27 0.18 -3.35 -6.90
C LEU A 27 -1.05 -3.85 -6.13
N GLU A 28 -2.20 -3.16 -6.23
CA GLU A 28 -3.46 -3.63 -5.63
C GLU A 28 -3.88 -4.99 -6.19
N ASN A 29 -3.79 -5.18 -7.51
CA ASN A 29 -4.07 -6.47 -8.15
C ASN A 29 -3.12 -7.57 -7.67
N LEU A 30 -1.85 -7.24 -7.42
CA LEU A 30 -0.88 -8.17 -6.85
C LEU A 30 -1.22 -8.54 -5.39
N LEU A 31 -1.66 -7.58 -4.57
CA LEU A 31 -2.11 -7.86 -3.20
C LEU A 31 -3.35 -8.76 -3.20
N LYS A 32 -4.28 -8.54 -4.14
CA LYS A 32 -5.46 -9.39 -4.36
C LYS A 32 -5.09 -10.81 -4.77
N SER A 33 -4.16 -10.97 -5.72
CA SER A 33 -3.75 -12.29 -6.22
C SER A 33 -3.04 -13.12 -5.14
N LYS A 34 -2.37 -12.45 -4.19
CA LYS A 34 -1.74 -13.07 -3.02
C LYS A 34 -2.69 -13.30 -1.83
N GLY A 35 -3.94 -12.86 -1.92
CA GLY A 35 -4.92 -12.99 -0.84
C GLY A 35 -4.68 -12.09 0.39
N ILE A 36 -3.80 -11.08 0.26
CA ILE A 36 -3.52 -10.10 1.31
C ILE A 36 -4.74 -9.19 1.52
N ILE A 37 -5.38 -8.81 0.41
CA ILE A 37 -6.68 -8.12 0.38
C ILE A 37 -7.68 -8.93 -0.44
N ARG A 38 -8.98 -8.74 -0.18
CA ARG A 38 -10.05 -9.43 -0.90
C ARG A 38 -10.24 -8.84 -2.30
N ARG A 39 -10.85 -9.61 -3.19
CA ARG A 39 -11.11 -9.19 -4.58
C ARG A 39 -11.99 -7.94 -4.68
N ASN A 40 -12.91 -7.76 -3.74
CA ASN A 40 -13.84 -6.62 -3.68
C ASN A 40 -13.37 -5.46 -2.79
N GLU A 41 -12.20 -5.60 -2.14
CA GLU A 41 -11.58 -4.50 -1.40
C GLU A 41 -10.84 -3.59 -2.38
N THR A 42 -10.78 -2.30 -2.07
CA THR A 42 -9.80 -1.38 -2.66
C THR A 42 -8.92 -0.82 -1.56
N VAL A 43 -7.77 -0.25 -1.91
CA VAL A 43 -6.82 0.27 -0.93
C VAL A 43 -6.40 1.69 -1.23
N VAL A 44 -6.18 2.44 -0.17
CA VAL A 44 -5.50 3.73 -0.22
C VAL A 44 -4.09 3.53 0.28
N TYR A 45 -3.11 3.88 -0.57
CA TYR A 45 -1.70 3.88 -0.22
C TYR A 45 -1.26 5.21 0.36
N GLY A 46 -0.25 5.18 1.21
CA GLY A 46 0.34 6.37 1.80
C GLY A 46 1.39 6.03 2.84
N LEU A 47 1.58 6.94 3.79
CA LEU A 47 2.52 6.77 4.90
C LEU A 47 1.77 6.57 6.21
N PHE A 48 2.24 5.67 7.07
CA PHE A 48 1.62 5.45 8.39
C PHE A 48 2.22 6.39 9.44
N ASP A 49 1.38 7.20 10.10
CA ASP A 49 1.79 8.14 11.15
C ASP A 49 1.67 7.59 12.58
N GLY A 50 1.34 6.31 12.72
CA GLY A 50 1.05 5.68 14.01
C GLY A 50 -0.45 5.55 14.30
N ALA A 51 -1.29 6.34 13.62
CA ALA A 51 -2.75 6.30 13.78
C ALA A 51 -3.48 5.98 12.48
N ARG A 52 -2.99 6.51 11.35
CA ARG A 52 -3.66 6.40 10.04
C ARG A 52 -2.67 6.39 8.89
N VAL A 53 -3.20 6.04 7.71
CA VAL A 53 -2.51 6.23 6.44
C VAL A 53 -2.75 7.65 5.96
N VAL A 54 -1.68 8.44 5.88
CA VAL A 54 -1.69 9.78 5.27
C VAL A 54 -1.42 9.60 3.78
N TYR A 55 -2.43 9.87 2.96
CA TYR A 55 -2.33 9.75 1.51
C TYR A 55 -1.17 10.58 0.97
N HIS A 56 -0.45 10.01 0.01
CA HIS A 56 0.57 10.71 -0.74
C HIS A 56 0.40 10.43 -2.24
N SER A 57 0.62 11.45 -3.08
CA SER A 57 0.59 11.29 -4.54
C SER A 57 1.82 10.51 -5.03
N ALA A 58 1.81 9.19 -4.83
CA ALA A 58 2.74 8.27 -5.45
C ALA A 58 2.01 7.57 -6.61
N ALA A 59 2.63 7.55 -7.80
CA ALA A 59 2.11 6.82 -8.94
C ALA A 59 2.63 5.36 -8.96
N THR A 60 3.83 5.13 -8.42
CA THR A 60 4.51 3.83 -8.44
C THR A 60 4.98 3.39 -7.06
N LEU A 61 5.26 2.09 -6.92
CA LEU A 61 5.80 1.50 -5.70
C LEU A 61 7.10 2.17 -5.24
N LYS A 62 8.05 2.42 -6.15
CA LYS A 62 9.32 3.09 -5.82
C LYS A 62 9.08 4.49 -5.29
N GLN A 63 8.18 5.26 -5.90
CA GLN A 63 7.87 6.60 -5.41
C GLN A 63 7.30 6.58 -3.99
N LEU A 64 6.44 5.60 -3.68
CA LEU A 64 5.90 5.42 -2.34
C LEU A 64 7.00 5.09 -1.32
N LEU A 65 7.91 4.17 -1.67
CA LEU A 65 9.02 3.77 -0.81
C LEU A 65 10.05 4.89 -0.60
N ASP A 66 10.41 5.60 -1.66
CA ASP A 66 11.31 6.77 -1.59
C ASP A 66 10.72 7.85 -0.66
N TRP A 67 9.39 8.02 -0.68
CA TRP A 67 8.70 8.96 0.21
C TRP A 67 8.70 8.50 1.67
N ALA A 68 8.42 7.22 1.89
CA ALA A 68 8.46 6.60 3.21
C ALA A 68 9.85 6.77 3.86
N GLU A 69 10.91 6.48 3.10
CA GLU A 69 12.29 6.66 3.54
C GLU A 69 12.59 8.12 3.89
N ARG A 70 12.28 9.07 3.00
CA ARG A 70 12.51 10.51 3.23
C ARG A 70 11.79 11.06 4.45
N LYS A 71 10.61 10.53 4.76
CA LYS A 71 9.80 10.95 5.91
C LYS A 71 10.11 10.15 7.17
N ASN A 72 10.94 9.11 7.09
CA ASN A 72 11.18 8.16 8.16
C ASN A 72 9.87 7.56 8.70
N MET A 73 8.97 7.20 7.79
CA MET A 73 7.65 6.63 8.08
C MET A 73 7.43 5.35 7.27
N PRO A 74 6.66 4.38 7.76
CA PRO A 74 6.28 3.21 6.97
C PRO A 74 5.49 3.58 5.72
N ALA A 75 5.86 3.01 4.57
CA ALA A 75 4.93 2.87 3.45
C ALA A 75 3.79 1.94 3.88
N ALA A 76 2.55 2.33 3.62
CA ALA A 76 1.38 1.64 4.18
C ALA A 76 0.19 1.67 3.23
N PHE A 77 -0.79 0.82 3.53
CA PHE A 77 -2.10 0.86 2.92
C PHE A 77 -3.20 0.61 3.96
N THR A 78 -4.40 1.11 3.67
CA THR A 78 -5.64 0.84 4.40
C THR A 78 -6.72 0.51 3.38
N ARG A 79 -7.63 -0.39 3.75
CA ARG A 79 -8.76 -0.82 2.92
C ARG A 79 -9.84 0.23 2.97
N THR A 80 -10.49 0.46 1.83
CA THR A 80 -11.75 1.19 1.81
C THR A 80 -12.83 0.29 1.23
N GLU A 81 -14.04 0.47 1.72
CA GLU A 81 -15.21 -0.17 1.13
C GLU A 81 -15.58 0.59 -0.15
N LEU A 82 -15.79 -0.15 -1.24
CA LEU A 82 -16.49 0.40 -2.38
C LEU A 82 -17.94 0.62 -1.95
N TYR A 83 -18.34 1.88 -1.79
CA TYR A 83 -19.76 2.24 -1.83
C TYR A 83 -20.27 1.93 -3.24
N VAL A 84 -20.76 0.71 -3.44
CA VAL A 84 -21.62 0.42 -4.59
C VAL A 84 -22.97 1.06 -4.25
N GLN A 85 -23.20 2.26 -4.76
CA GLN A 85 -24.53 2.87 -4.79
C GLN A 85 -25.44 2.12 -5.76
#